data_AF-A0A537T551-F1
#
_entry.id   AF-A0A537T551-F1
#
_cell.length_a   1.000
_cell.length_b   1.000
_cell.length_c   1.000
_cell.angle_alpha   90.00
_cell.angle_beta   90.00
_cell.angle_gamma   90.00
#
_symmetry.space_group_name_H-M   'P 1'
#
loop_
_entity.id
_entity.type
_entity.pdbx_description
1 polymer ?
#
loop_
_entity_poly.entity_id
_entity_poly.type
_entity_poly.pdbx_seq_one_letter_code
_entity_poly.pdbx_strand_id
1 'polypeptide(L)'
;MDHDSYDDRYIRGILNTVKTIAMVGVSANTSRPSYFAFKYLLERGYGMIPINPGLEGQDLLGRKVYAKLADVPEPIDMVDIFRAARYAPGIVEEALALSPRPQVIWMQLSIRNDEAAELAEANDLKVVMNRCPKIEYGRLSSEIAWMGVNTRTLTAKKARLFGRGIQRMALDRVTLAGAADSATRAHKPDNGDR
;
A
#
# COMPACT_ATOMS: atom_id res chain seq x y z
N MET A 1 20.16 -7.85 4.87
CA MET A 1 19.48 -8.01 6.20
C MET A 1 18.82 -9.40 6.24
N ASP A 2 18.54 -10.06 7.38
CA ASP A 2 17.96 -11.44 7.34
C ASP A 2 16.45 -11.48 6.98
N HIS A 3 15.79 -10.31 7.07
CA HIS A 3 14.40 -10.08 6.70
C HIS A 3 13.33 -10.90 7.45
N ASP A 4 13.71 -11.55 8.55
CA ASP A 4 12.75 -12.21 9.44
C ASP A 4 12.08 -11.21 10.40
N SER A 5 12.84 -10.19 10.80
CA SER A 5 12.39 -9.11 11.65
C SER A 5 12.88 -7.75 11.16
N TYR A 6 12.10 -6.69 11.46
CA TYR A 6 12.46 -5.32 11.14
C TYR A 6 12.27 -4.46 12.39
N ASP A 7 13.21 -3.54 12.63
CA ASP A 7 13.06 -2.54 13.68
C ASP A 7 11.89 -1.60 13.36
N ASP A 8 11.09 -1.25 14.37
CA ASP A 8 9.93 -0.36 14.21
C ASP A 8 10.32 1.01 13.63
N ARG A 9 11.53 1.51 13.91
CA ARG A 9 12.04 2.77 13.35
C ARG A 9 12.35 2.63 11.87
N TYR A 10 12.81 1.47 11.40
CA TYR A 10 13.07 1.22 9.98
C TYR A 10 11.76 1.27 9.19
N ILE A 11 10.75 0.51 9.64
CA ILE A 11 9.44 0.48 8.98
C ILE A 11 8.74 1.84 9.06
N ARG A 12 8.74 2.48 10.24
CA ARG A 12 8.15 3.83 10.41
C ARG A 12 8.87 4.85 9.53
N GLY A 13 10.20 4.79 9.44
CA GLY A 13 11.00 5.67 8.61
C GLY A 13 10.62 5.56 7.13
N ILE A 14 10.47 4.33 6.62
CA ILE A 14 9.97 4.08 5.26
C ILE A 14 8.57 4.69 5.09
N LEU A 15 7.60 4.30 5.90
CA LEU A 15 6.20 4.73 5.75
C LEU A 15 6.01 6.24 5.89
N ASN A 16 6.84 6.92 6.68
CA ASN A 16 6.83 8.39 6.81
C ASN A 16 7.41 9.09 5.58
N THR A 17 8.41 8.49 4.92
CA THR A 17 9.18 9.13 3.85
C THR A 17 8.55 8.92 2.48
N VAL A 18 8.06 7.71 2.18
CA VAL A 18 7.53 7.34 0.85
C VAL A 18 6.21 8.03 0.56
N LYS A 19 6.09 8.84 -0.49
CA LYS A 19 4.86 9.56 -0.86
C LYS A 19 4.09 8.80 -1.93
N THR A 20 4.79 8.33 -2.95
CA THR A 20 4.20 7.64 -4.11
C THR A 20 4.51 6.15 -4.08
N ILE A 21 3.47 5.32 -4.15
CA ILE A 21 3.58 3.86 -4.05
C ILE A 21 2.97 3.23 -5.30
N ALA A 22 3.77 2.48 -6.05
CA ALA A 22 3.29 1.66 -7.16
C ALA A 22 2.99 0.24 -6.67
N MET A 23 1.73 -0.19 -6.76
CA MET A 23 1.30 -1.52 -6.34
C MET A 23 1.22 -2.47 -7.54
N VAL A 24 2.16 -3.41 -7.62
CA VAL A 24 2.27 -4.41 -8.68
C VAL A 24 1.42 -5.64 -8.35
N GLY A 25 0.45 -5.95 -9.21
CA GLY A 25 -0.48 -7.06 -9.02
C GLY A 25 -1.74 -6.70 -8.25
N VAL A 26 -2.13 -5.42 -8.25
CA VAL A 26 -3.41 -4.98 -7.68
C VAL A 26 -4.59 -5.61 -8.43
N SER A 27 -5.66 -5.95 -7.72
CA SER A 27 -6.88 -6.52 -8.31
C SER A 27 -8.05 -5.54 -8.16
N ALA A 28 -8.93 -5.47 -9.17
CA ALA A 28 -10.21 -4.76 -9.08
C ALA A 28 -11.28 -5.54 -8.29
N ASN A 29 -11.04 -6.81 -7.97
CA ASN A 29 -11.96 -7.61 -7.17
C ASN A 29 -11.90 -7.17 -5.70
N THR A 30 -13.01 -6.63 -5.20
CA THR A 30 -13.15 -6.07 -3.85
C THR A 30 -12.97 -7.08 -2.71
N SER A 31 -13.01 -8.38 -3.00
CA SER A 31 -12.71 -9.43 -2.00
C SER A 31 -11.22 -9.74 -1.85
N ARG A 32 -10.36 -9.20 -2.72
CA ARG A 32 -8.92 -9.50 -2.73
C ARG A 32 -8.15 -8.61 -1.76
N PRO A 33 -7.16 -9.14 -1.01
CA PRO A 33 -6.35 -8.36 -0.09
C PRO A 33 -5.67 -7.14 -0.72
N SER A 34 -5.22 -7.26 -1.98
CA SER A 34 -4.57 -6.14 -2.70
C SER A 34 -5.51 -4.95 -2.90
N TYR A 35 -6.80 -5.19 -3.17
CA TYR A 35 -7.80 -4.11 -3.28
C TYR A 35 -7.93 -3.34 -1.95
N PHE A 36 -8.05 -4.06 -0.84
CA PHE A 36 -8.16 -3.45 0.49
C PHE A 36 -6.91 -2.71 0.93
N ALA A 37 -5.72 -3.25 0.66
CA ALA A 37 -4.46 -2.59 0.95
C ALA A 37 -4.33 -1.30 0.14
N PHE A 38 -4.67 -1.35 -1.15
CA PHE A 38 -4.65 -0.19 -2.04
C PHE A 38 -5.61 0.91 -1.57
N LYS A 39 -6.89 0.58 -1.34
CA LYS A 39 -7.91 1.52 -0.83
C LYS A 39 -7.46 2.16 0.48
N TYR A 40 -6.96 1.36 1.43
CA TYR A 40 -6.51 1.87 2.72
C TYR A 40 -5.37 2.88 2.58
N LEU A 41 -4.31 2.54 1.83
CA LEU A 41 -3.18 3.45 1.66
C LEU A 41 -3.57 4.72 0.88
N LEU A 42 -4.47 4.61 -0.09
CA LEU A 42 -5.04 5.77 -0.79
C LEU A 42 -5.76 6.71 0.18
N GLU A 43 -6.61 6.18 1.07
CA GLU A 43 -7.28 6.96 2.13
C GLU A 43 -6.29 7.59 3.14
N ARG A 44 -5.10 7.01 3.29
CA ARG A 44 -4.00 7.59 4.10
C ARG A 44 -3.18 8.66 3.38
N GLY A 45 -3.60 9.05 2.18
CA GLY A 45 -3.00 10.15 1.43
C GLY A 45 -1.70 9.77 0.73
N TYR A 46 -1.41 8.47 0.55
CA TYR A 46 -0.33 8.05 -0.34
C TYR A 46 -0.75 8.24 -1.81
N GLY A 47 0.21 8.64 -2.66
CA GLY A 47 0.06 8.64 -4.10
C GLY A 47 0.06 7.19 -4.62
N MET A 48 -1.09 6.52 -4.57
CA MET A 48 -1.20 5.11 -4.96
C MET A 48 -1.34 4.91 -6.48
N ILE A 49 -0.42 4.17 -7.09
CA ILE A 49 -0.40 3.90 -8.53
C ILE A 49 -0.68 2.40 -8.78
N PRO A 50 -1.77 2.04 -9.45
CA PRO A 50 -2.11 0.64 -9.70
C PRO A 50 -1.38 0.09 -10.93
N ILE A 51 -0.66 -1.02 -10.77
CA ILE A 51 0.05 -1.72 -11.86
C ILE A 51 -0.51 -3.13 -12.04
N ASN A 52 -1.15 -3.37 -13.18
CA ASN A 52 -1.64 -4.69 -13.59
C ASN A 52 -1.89 -4.74 -15.11
N PRO A 53 -1.12 -5.53 -15.89
CA PRO A 53 -1.32 -5.69 -17.33
C PRO A 53 -2.73 -6.13 -17.73
N GLY A 54 -3.39 -6.96 -16.92
CA GLY A 54 -4.73 -7.46 -17.22
C GLY A 54 -5.84 -6.43 -17.01
N LEU A 55 -5.52 -5.26 -16.44
CA LEU A 55 -6.47 -4.18 -16.16
C LEU A 55 -6.01 -2.85 -16.77
N GLU A 56 -5.04 -2.87 -17.67
CA GLU A 56 -4.48 -1.66 -18.28
C GLU A 56 -5.57 -0.74 -18.84
N GLY A 57 -5.42 0.56 -18.61
CA GLY A 57 -6.33 1.59 -19.12
C GLY A 57 -7.65 1.72 -18.36
N GLN A 58 -7.96 0.79 -17.45
CA GLN A 58 -9.10 0.90 -16.55
C GLN A 58 -8.85 1.91 -15.43
N ASP A 59 -9.93 2.28 -14.74
CA ASP A 59 -9.87 3.06 -13.51
C ASP A 59 -10.02 2.13 -12.28
N LEU A 60 -9.18 2.35 -11.28
CA LEU A 60 -9.29 1.73 -9.96
C LEU A 60 -9.29 2.82 -8.89
N LEU A 61 -10.45 3.07 -8.28
CA LEU A 61 -10.64 4.06 -7.22
C LEU A 61 -10.18 5.47 -7.63
N GLY A 62 -10.48 5.89 -8.87
CA GLY A 62 -10.09 7.19 -9.41
C GLY A 62 -8.62 7.27 -9.84
N ARG A 63 -7.94 6.13 -9.98
CA ARG A 63 -6.56 6.05 -10.47
C ARG A 63 -6.50 5.19 -11.73
N LYS A 64 -5.86 5.72 -12.78
CA LYS A 64 -5.56 4.99 -14.00
C LYS A 64 -4.62 3.81 -13.71
N VAL A 65 -4.98 2.63 -14.23
CA VAL A 65 -4.17 1.42 -14.15
C VAL A 65 -3.18 1.36 -15.31
N TYR A 66 -1.91 1.10 -14.98
CA TYR A 66 -0.82 0.90 -15.95
C TYR A 66 -0.47 -0.59 -16.07
N ALA A 67 0.06 -1.00 -17.22
CA ALA A 67 0.49 -2.38 -17.39
C ALA A 67 1.82 -2.68 -16.67
N LYS A 68 2.80 -1.78 -16.78
CA LYS A 68 4.16 -1.94 -16.25
C LYS A 68 4.64 -0.68 -15.54
N LEU A 69 5.69 -0.82 -14.75
CA LEU A 69 6.28 0.29 -13.98
C LEU A 69 6.80 1.41 -14.88
N ALA A 70 7.35 1.08 -16.05
CA ALA A 70 7.92 2.04 -16.99
C ALA A 70 6.90 2.98 -17.66
N ASP A 71 5.60 2.66 -17.62
CA ASP A 71 4.55 3.50 -18.21
C ASP A 71 4.06 4.60 -17.26
N VAL A 72 4.55 4.60 -16.02
CA VAL A 72 4.14 5.55 -15.00
C VAL A 72 4.83 6.90 -15.25
N PRO A 73 4.08 8.00 -15.45
CA PRO A 73 4.64 9.30 -15.81
C PRO A 73 5.18 10.10 -14.63
N GLU A 74 5.05 9.59 -13.40
CA GLU A 74 5.44 10.26 -12.15
C GLU A 74 6.48 9.42 -11.37
N PRO A 75 7.38 10.06 -10.59
CA PRO A 75 8.33 9.35 -9.73
C PRO A 75 7.66 8.40 -8.75
N ILE A 76 8.25 7.21 -8.59
CA ILE A 76 7.78 6.18 -7.64
C ILE A 76 8.77 6.13 -6.48
N ASP A 77 8.30 6.27 -5.24
CA ASP A 77 9.16 6.14 -4.06
C ASP A 77 9.30 4.68 -3.61
N MET A 78 8.21 3.91 -3.72
CA MET A 78 8.13 2.52 -3.26
C MET A 78 7.38 1.64 -4.26
N VAL A 79 7.93 0.46 -4.54
CA VAL A 79 7.25 -0.60 -5.30
C VAL A 79 6.71 -1.64 -4.32
N ASP A 80 5.40 -1.81 -4.28
CA ASP A 80 4.68 -2.75 -3.41
C ASP A 80 4.19 -3.98 -4.21
N ILE A 81 4.70 -5.16 -3.89
CA ILE A 81 4.60 -6.37 -4.72
C ILE A 81 3.54 -7.32 -4.14
N PHE A 82 2.44 -7.49 -4.88
CA PHE A 82 1.37 -8.49 -4.66
C PHE A 82 1.42 -9.67 -5.65
N ARG A 83 2.54 -9.85 -6.35
CA ARG A 83 2.79 -10.98 -7.27
C ARG A 83 3.55 -12.09 -6.54
N ALA A 84 3.37 -13.33 -6.99
CA ALA A 84 4.07 -14.48 -6.42
C ALA A 84 5.60 -14.27 -6.40
N ALA A 85 6.26 -14.75 -5.35
CA ALA A 85 7.68 -14.49 -5.07
C ALA A 85 8.65 -14.78 -6.23
N ARG A 86 8.34 -15.77 -7.08
CA ARG A 86 9.12 -16.07 -8.29
C ARG A 86 9.21 -14.92 -9.31
N TYR A 87 8.28 -13.96 -9.26
CA TYR A 87 8.27 -12.79 -10.14
C TYR A 87 8.99 -11.59 -9.51
N ALA A 88 9.38 -11.66 -8.23
CA ALA A 88 9.99 -10.53 -7.54
C ALA A 88 11.31 -10.06 -8.19
N PRO A 89 12.24 -10.95 -8.63
CA PRO A 89 13.50 -10.51 -9.24
C PRO A 89 13.26 -9.63 -10.47
N GLY A 90 12.41 -10.07 -11.42
CA GLY A 90 12.08 -9.27 -12.61
C GLY A 90 11.39 -7.94 -12.29
N ILE A 91 10.55 -7.88 -11.25
CA ILE A 91 9.94 -6.61 -10.80
C ILE A 91 10.99 -5.67 -10.20
N VAL A 92 11.99 -6.21 -9.48
CA VAL A 92 13.11 -5.43 -8.96
C VAL A 92 13.95 -4.89 -10.12
N GLU A 93 14.24 -5.69 -11.14
CA GLU A 93 14.93 -5.23 -12.36
C GLU A 93 14.17 -4.10 -13.05
N GLU A 94 12.85 -4.23 -13.23
CA GLU A 94 12.00 -3.16 -13.77
C GLU A 94 12.08 -1.90 -12.92
N ALA A 95 12.07 -2.03 -11.60
CA ALA A 95 12.18 -0.90 -10.67
C ALA A 95 13.55 -0.20 -10.77
N LEU A 96 14.63 -0.96 -10.92
CA LEU A 96 16.00 -0.43 -11.08
C LEU A 96 16.23 0.28 -12.42
N ALA A 97 15.44 -0.07 -13.44
CA ALA A 97 15.46 0.57 -14.75
C ALA A 97 14.74 1.94 -14.78
N LEU A 98 13.97 2.29 -13.74
CA LEU A 98 13.27 3.57 -13.68
C LEU A 98 14.22 4.74 -13.44
N SER A 99 13.79 5.93 -13.86
CA SER A 99 14.48 7.19 -13.60
C SER A 99 13.45 8.29 -13.28
N PRO A 100 13.39 8.79 -12.03
CA PRO A 100 14.21 8.38 -10.89
C PRO A 100 13.91 6.96 -10.39
N ARG A 101 14.91 6.31 -9.79
CA ARG A 101 14.74 4.99 -9.16
C ARG A 101 13.92 5.11 -7.88
N PRO A 102 13.10 4.10 -7.54
CA PRO A 102 12.48 4.00 -6.23
C PRO A 102 13.54 3.76 -5.15
N GLN A 103 13.20 4.13 -3.93
CA GLN A 103 14.05 3.95 -2.75
C GLN A 103 13.72 2.68 -1.96
N VAL A 104 12.55 2.08 -2.21
CA VAL A 104 12.04 0.95 -1.42
C VAL A 104 11.41 -0.12 -2.31
N ILE A 105 11.77 -1.37 -2.08
CA ILE A 105 11.02 -2.56 -2.52
C ILE A 105 10.30 -3.14 -1.32
N TRP A 106 8.99 -3.34 -1.46
CA TRP A 106 8.15 -3.92 -0.43
C TRP A 106 7.45 -5.17 -0.97
N MET A 107 7.73 -6.33 -0.38
CA MET A 107 7.09 -7.59 -0.71
C MET A 107 6.05 -7.94 0.35
N GLN A 108 4.82 -8.20 -0.10
CA GLN A 108 3.68 -8.42 0.78
C GLN A 108 3.78 -9.71 1.60
N LEU A 109 2.77 -9.92 2.45
CA LEU A 109 2.61 -11.18 3.20
C LEU A 109 2.71 -12.39 2.27
N SER A 110 3.39 -13.42 2.78
CA SER A 110 3.73 -14.67 2.08
C SER A 110 4.53 -14.53 0.78
N ILE A 111 5.11 -13.33 0.53
CA ILE A 111 6.03 -13.09 -0.57
C ILE A 111 7.40 -12.79 0.04
N ARG A 112 8.28 -13.79 -0.04
CA ARG A 112 9.70 -13.70 0.32
C ARG A 112 10.53 -14.21 -0.85
N ASN A 113 11.53 -13.45 -1.24
CA ASN A 113 12.52 -13.84 -2.24
C ASN A 113 13.86 -13.18 -1.87
N ASP A 114 14.80 -13.98 -1.38
CA ASP A 114 16.09 -13.48 -0.89
C ASP A 114 16.99 -12.99 -2.04
N GLU A 115 16.94 -13.61 -3.22
CA GLU A 115 17.67 -13.16 -4.42
C GLU A 115 17.21 -11.76 -4.87
N ALA A 116 15.90 -11.52 -4.90
CA ALA A 116 15.35 -10.21 -5.22
C ALA A 116 15.70 -9.16 -4.15
N ALA A 117 15.78 -9.57 -2.88
CA ALA A 117 16.22 -8.69 -1.80
C ALA A 117 17.70 -8.31 -1.95
N GLU A 118 18.58 -9.29 -2.17
CA GLU A 118 20.01 -9.07 -2.41
C GLU A 118 20.24 -8.15 -3.62
N LEU A 119 19.52 -8.37 -4.72
CA LEU A 119 19.60 -7.51 -5.91
C LEU A 119 19.22 -6.06 -5.60
N ALA A 120 18.15 -5.84 -4.84
CA ALA A 120 17.70 -4.51 -4.45
C ALA A 120 18.69 -3.84 -3.48
N GLU A 121 19.14 -4.56 -2.45
CA GLU A 121 20.10 -4.07 -1.45
C GLU A 121 21.45 -3.72 -2.09
N ALA A 122 21.93 -4.52 -3.05
CA ALA A 122 23.16 -4.24 -3.82
C ALA A 122 23.08 -2.96 -4.68
N ASN A 123 21.87 -2.42 -4.87
CA ASN A 123 21.61 -1.18 -5.59
C ASN A 123 21.10 -0.06 -4.66
N ASP A 124 21.38 -0.16 -3.36
CA ASP A 124 21.04 0.82 -2.32
C ASP A 124 19.53 1.02 -2.08
N LEU A 125 18.68 0.09 -2.51
CA LEU A 125 17.25 0.11 -2.19
C LEU A 125 17.00 -0.50 -0.81
N LYS A 126 16.08 0.09 -0.06
CA LYS A 126 15.56 -0.50 1.18
C LYS A 126 14.62 -1.64 0.84
N VAL A 127 14.74 -2.77 1.53
CA VAL A 127 13.87 -3.93 1.33
C VAL A 127 13.03 -4.22 2.56
N VAL A 128 11.76 -4.54 2.35
CA VAL A 128 10.86 -5.13 3.34
C VAL A 128 10.17 -6.35 2.70
N MET A 129 10.18 -7.50 3.38
CA MET A 129 9.55 -8.74 2.93
C MET A 129 8.57 -9.28 3.95
N ASN A 130 7.57 -10.04 3.47
CA ASN A 130 6.57 -10.69 4.30
C ASN A 130 5.93 -9.73 5.33
N ARG A 131 5.60 -8.51 4.90
CA ARG A 131 4.89 -7.50 5.70
C ARG A 131 3.83 -6.82 4.84
N CYS A 132 2.76 -6.34 5.45
CA CYS A 132 1.75 -5.53 4.76
C CYS A 132 1.85 -4.08 5.24
N PRO A 133 2.06 -3.07 4.36
CA PRO A 133 2.13 -1.67 4.75
C PRO A 133 0.86 -1.20 5.48
N LYS A 134 -0.33 -1.71 5.12
CA LYS A 134 -1.58 -1.42 5.85
C LYS A 134 -1.52 -1.88 7.31
N ILE A 135 -1.04 -3.11 7.55
CA ILE A 135 -0.96 -3.69 8.91
C ILE A 135 0.11 -2.96 9.70
N GLU A 136 1.29 -2.74 9.12
CA GLU A 136 2.39 -2.02 9.77
C GLU A 136 2.01 -0.56 10.06
N TYR A 137 1.34 0.12 9.13
CA TYR A 137 0.82 1.46 9.35
C TYR A 137 -0.14 1.48 10.54
N GLY A 138 -1.17 0.63 10.54
CA GLY A 138 -2.15 0.58 11.63
C GLY A 138 -1.53 0.24 12.99
N ARG A 139 -0.50 -0.63 13.01
CA ARG A 139 0.27 -0.99 14.21
C ARG A 139 1.08 0.21 14.72
N LEU A 140 1.78 0.91 13.84
CA LEU A 140 2.72 1.98 14.20
C LEU A 140 2.06 3.34 14.40
N SER A 141 0.88 3.58 13.82
CA SER A 141 0.07 4.79 14.00
C SER A 141 -0.74 4.78 15.30
N SER A 142 -0.73 3.67 16.04
CA SER A 142 -1.55 3.42 17.23
C SER A 142 -3.06 3.36 16.99
N GLU A 143 -3.51 3.27 15.73
CA GLU A 143 -4.94 3.18 15.40
C GLU A 143 -5.59 1.89 15.91
N ILE A 144 -4.86 0.78 15.88
CA ILE A 144 -5.38 -0.53 16.32
C ILE A 144 -5.19 -0.77 17.83
N ALA A 145 -4.37 0.04 18.51
CA ALA A 145 -4.14 -0.06 19.94
C ALA A 145 -5.43 0.17 20.73
N TRP A 146 -6.27 1.10 20.27
CA TRP A 146 -7.57 1.41 20.89
C TRP A 146 -8.63 0.32 20.63
N MET A 147 -8.42 -0.52 19.62
CA MET A 147 -9.25 -1.71 19.35
C MET A 147 -8.75 -2.96 20.10
N GLY A 148 -7.83 -2.80 21.05
CA GLY A 148 -7.32 -3.90 21.89
C GLY A 148 -6.22 -4.75 21.24
N VAL A 149 -5.67 -4.34 20.09
CA VAL A 149 -4.58 -5.06 19.42
C VAL A 149 -3.23 -4.60 19.97
N ASN A 150 -2.38 -5.53 20.43
CA ASN A 150 -1.05 -5.20 20.92
C ASN A 150 -0.16 -4.68 19.78
N THR A 151 0.18 -3.38 19.84
CA THR A 151 1.03 -2.71 18.85
C THR A 151 2.53 -2.85 19.09
N ARG A 152 2.92 -3.40 20.26
CA ARG A 152 4.30 -3.44 20.79
C ARG A 152 4.99 -2.07 20.91
N THR A 153 4.25 -0.98 20.76
CA THR A 153 4.74 0.40 20.90
C THR A 153 4.13 1.02 22.15
N LEU A 154 4.97 1.41 23.12
CA LEU A 154 4.57 2.22 24.26
C LEU A 154 4.89 3.70 23.95
N THR A 155 3.91 4.58 24.08
CA THR A 155 4.10 6.02 23.86
C THR A 155 3.31 6.83 24.88
N ALA A 156 3.94 7.86 25.46
CA ALA A 156 3.30 8.85 26.32
C ALA A 156 2.82 10.09 25.54
N LYS A 157 3.07 10.16 24.22
CA LYS A 157 2.67 11.30 23.40
C LYS A 157 1.16 11.31 23.19
N LYS A 158 0.52 12.46 23.44
CA LYS A 158 -0.91 12.66 23.22
C LYS A 158 -1.25 12.42 21.75
N ALA A 159 -2.30 11.65 21.51
CA ALA A 159 -2.82 11.41 20.17
C ALA A 159 -3.15 12.73 19.45
N ARG A 160 -2.50 13.00 18.31
CA ARG A 160 -2.89 14.13 17.47
C ARG A 160 -4.14 13.74 16.69
N LEU A 161 -5.25 14.37 17.05
CA LEU A 161 -6.55 14.24 16.39
C LEU A 161 -6.52 15.02 15.07
N PHE A 162 -6.56 14.33 13.92
CA PHE A 162 -6.69 14.99 12.63
C PHE A 162 -8.07 14.68 12.01
N GLY A 163 -9.00 15.64 12.10
CA GLY A 163 -10.34 15.60 11.46
C GLY A 163 -11.54 15.59 12.43
N ARG A 164 -12.74 15.93 11.91
CA ARG A 164 -14.03 15.79 12.62
C ARG A 164 -14.65 14.41 12.33
N GLY A 165 -14.81 13.58 13.37
CA GLY A 165 -15.56 12.32 13.34
C GLY A 165 -14.68 11.06 13.35
N ILE A 166 -14.62 10.42 14.51
CA ILE A 166 -13.76 9.27 14.89
C ILE A 166 -12.26 9.64 14.95
N GLN A 167 -11.66 9.48 16.14
CA GLN A 167 -10.24 9.69 16.43
C GLN A 167 -9.37 8.79 15.54
N ARG A 168 -8.82 9.34 14.45
CA ARG A 168 -7.84 8.66 13.58
C ARG A 168 -6.47 9.29 13.79
N MET A 169 -5.49 8.48 14.19
CA MET A 169 -4.10 8.90 14.35
C MET A 169 -3.33 8.55 13.08
N ALA A 170 -2.74 9.53 12.43
CA ALA A 170 -1.90 9.33 11.27
C ALA A 170 -0.41 9.33 11.66
N LEU A 171 0.42 8.60 10.92
CA LEU A 171 1.82 8.98 10.74
C LEU A 171 1.85 10.37 10.09
N ASP A 172 2.75 11.29 10.48
CA ASP A 172 2.88 12.74 10.13
C ASP A 172 2.33 13.20 8.75
N ARG A 173 1.04 12.99 8.48
CA ARG A 173 0.36 13.11 7.18
C ARG A 173 -1.12 13.37 7.38
N VAL A 174 -1.72 14.07 6.42
CA VAL A 174 -3.15 14.37 6.36
C VAL A 174 -3.87 13.17 5.74
N THR A 175 -4.86 12.60 6.45
CA THR A 175 -5.75 11.55 5.95
C THR A 175 -6.87 12.15 5.10
N LEU A 176 -7.18 11.51 3.97
CA LEU A 176 -8.33 11.88 3.13
C LEU A 176 -9.60 11.26 3.70
N ALA A 177 -10.72 11.99 3.66
CA ALA A 177 -12.02 11.42 3.99
C ALA A 177 -12.36 10.36 2.92
N GLY A 178 -12.76 9.16 3.36
CA GLY A 178 -13.08 8.06 2.46
C GLY A 178 -14.11 8.48 1.41
N ALA A 179 -13.81 8.25 0.15
CA ALA A 179 -14.75 8.49 -0.93
C ALA A 179 -16.01 7.66 -0.68
N ALA A 180 -17.19 8.27 -0.80
CA ALA A 180 -18.45 7.56 -0.72
C ALA A 180 -18.48 6.52 -1.84
N ASP A 181 -18.55 5.24 -1.47
CA ASP A 181 -18.82 4.17 -2.42
C ASP A 181 -20.20 4.45 -3.04
N SER A 182 -20.25 4.88 -4.30
CA SER A 182 -21.51 5.03 -5.05
C SER A 182 -22.02 3.64 -5.43
N ALA A 183 -22.49 2.90 -4.43
CA ALA A 183 -23.35 1.75 -4.63
C ALA A 183 -24.74 2.27 -5.01
N THR A 184 -24.99 2.45 -6.30
CA THR A 184 -26.35 2.62 -6.82
C THR A 184 -27.13 1.36 -6.44
N ARG A 185 -27.96 1.45 -5.39
CA ARG A 185 -28.95 0.41 -5.10
C ARG A 185 -29.88 0.34 -6.30
N ALA A 186 -29.85 -0.79 -7.01
CA ALA A 186 -30.83 -1.11 -8.03
C ALA A 186 -32.21 -1.10 -7.38
N HIS A 187 -33.02 -0.12 -7.76
CA HIS A 187 -34.43 -0.03 -7.42
C HIS A 187 -35.14 -1.13 -8.21
N LYS A 188 -35.61 -2.17 -7.52
CA LYS A 188 -36.48 -3.19 -8.11
C LYS A 188 -37.88 -2.56 -8.21
N PRO A 189 -38.47 -2.40 -9.39
CA PRO A 189 -39.83 -1.86 -9.49
C PRO A 189 -40.80 -2.85 -8.83
N ASP A 190 -41.58 -2.31 -7.90
CA ASP A 190 -42.69 -2.97 -7.24
C ASP A 190 -43.82 -3.11 -8.28
N ASN A 191 -44.00 -4.33 -8.81
CA ASN A 191 -45.15 -4.63 -9.67
C ASN A 191 -46.33 -4.98 -8.76
N GLY A 192 -46.98 -3.94 -8.27
CA GLY A 192 -48.29 -4.03 -7.65
C GLY A 192 -49.27 -3.16 -8.43
N ASP A 193 -50.14 -3.78 -9.25
CA ASP A 193 -51.48 -3.26 -9.47
C ASP A 193 -52.42 -4.36 -10.02
N ARG A 194 -53.47 -4.62 -9.23
CA ARG A 194 -54.82 -5.14 -9.59
C ARG A 194 -55.02 -6.63 -9.85
#